data_AF-L0JRA0-F1
#
_entry.id   AF-L0JRA0-F1
#
_cell.length_a   1.000
_cell.length_b   1.000
_cell.length_c   1.000
_cell.angle_alpha   90.00
_cell.angle_beta   90.00
_cell.angle_gamma   90.00
#
_symmetry.space_group_name_H-M   'P 1'
#
loop_
_entity.id
_entity.type
_entity.pdbx_description
1 polymer ?
#
loop_
_entity_poly.entity_id
_entity_poly.type
_entity_poly.pdbx_seq_one_letter_code
_entity_poly.pdbx_strand_id
1 'polypeptide(L)' 'MTENSVPNLAIDERLELCVSLLGVGAVIAAAYYTGRTGTWEPLMAVSLGLALVVLFVTAEE' A
#
# COMPACT_ATOMS: atom_id res chain seq x y z
N MET A 1 38.53 11.16 -6.77
CA MET A 1 37.35 11.11 -5.91
C MET A 1 36.14 11.07 -6.83
N THR A 2 35.68 9.87 -7.14
CA THR A 2 34.45 9.68 -7.91
C THR A 2 33.35 9.54 -6.87
N GLU A 3 32.66 10.65 -6.60
CA GLU A 3 31.39 10.61 -5.89
C GLU A 3 30.43 9.75 -6.71
N ASN A 4 30.29 8.49 -6.30
CA ASN A 4 29.19 7.64 -6.71
C ASN A 4 27.92 8.22 -6.10
N SER A 5 27.34 9.24 -6.75
CA SER A 5 25.95 9.63 -6.52
C SER A 5 25.07 8.45 -6.95
N VAL A 6 24.80 7.59 -5.98
CA VAL A 6 23.99 6.38 -6.08
C VAL A 6 22.64 6.72 -6.71
N PRO A 7 22.10 5.88 -7.63
CA PRO A 7 20.81 6.08 -8.29
C PRO A 7 19.59 5.91 -7.36
N ASN A 8 19.73 6.19 -6.07
CA ASN A 8 18.78 5.84 -5.01
C ASN A 8 17.44 6.59 -5.13
N LEU A 9 17.48 7.85 -5.57
CA LEU A 9 16.29 8.71 -5.67
C LEU A 9 15.23 8.15 -6.64
N ALA A 10 15.66 7.55 -7.76
CA ALA A 10 14.75 6.99 -8.76
C ALA A 10 14.14 5.64 -8.35
N ILE A 11 14.77 4.95 -7.39
CA ILE A 11 14.27 3.68 -6.84
C ILE A 11 13.17 3.97 -5.82
N ASP A 12 13.36 4.98 -4.97
CA ASP A 12 12.38 5.37 -3.95
C ASP A 12 11.05 5.83 -4.58
N GLU A 13 11.10 6.69 -5.59
CA GLU A 13 9.89 7.19 -6.27
C GLU A 13 9.12 6.07 -6.99
N ARG A 14 9.83 5.11 -7.60
CA ARG A 14 9.22 3.92 -8.20
C ARG A 14 8.62 2.99 -7.15
N LEU A 15 9.28 2.85 -5.99
CA LEU A 15 8.80 2.02 -4.90
C LEU A 15 7.50 2.57 -4.33
N GLU A 16 7.44 3.89 -4.09
CA GLU A 16 6.25 4.59 -3.60
C GLU A 16 5.07 4.43 -4.57
N LEU A 17 5.34 4.59 -5.87
CA LEU A 17 4.33 4.39 -6.92
C LEU A 17 3.81 2.95 -6.97
N CYS A 18 4.71 1.97 -6.88
CA CYS A 18 4.35 0.55 -6.85
C CYS A 18 3.50 0.20 -5.63
N VAL A 19 3.87 0.68 -4.44
CA VAL A 19 3.12 0.45 -3.19
C VAL A 19 1.72 1.07 -3.29
N SER A 20 1.62 2.28 -3.83
CA SER A 20 0.35 2.98 -4.04
C SER A 20 -0.57 2.21 -5.00
N LEU A 21 -0.04 1.76 -6.13
CA LEU A 21 -0.79 0.95 -7.10
C LEU A 21 -1.26 -0.38 -6.50
N LEU A 22 -0.42 -1.02 -5.69
CA LEU A 22 -0.75 -2.29 -5.03
C LEU A 22 -1.88 -2.09 -4.01
N GLY A 23 -1.83 -1.00 -3.23
CA GLY A 23 -2.90 -0.64 -2.30
C GLY A 23 -4.24 -0.40 -3.01
N VAL A 24 -4.24 0.38 -4.10
CA VAL A 24 -5.46 0.62 -4.91
C VAL A 24 -5.99 -0.70 -5.49
N GLY A 25 -5.11 -1.54 -6.04
CA GLY A 25 -5.48 -2.86 -6.57
C GLY A 25 -6.13 -3.76 -5.52
N ALA A 26 -5.58 -3.79 -4.30
CA ALA A 26 -6.13 -4.57 -3.19
C ALA A 26 -7.54 -4.10 -2.80
N VAL A 27 -7.77 -2.78 -2.73
CA VAL A 27 -9.09 -2.20 -2.44
C VAL A 27 -10.11 -2.56 -3.52
N ILE A 28 -9.74 -2.45 -4.80
CA ILE A 28 -10.61 -2.79 -5.93
C ILE A 28 -10.98 -4.28 -5.89
N ALA A 29 -9.99 -5.16 -5.66
CA ALA A 29 -10.23 -6.60 -5.59
C ALA A 29 -11.16 -6.97 -4.43
N ALA A 30 -10.95 -6.38 -3.25
CA ALA A 30 -11.80 -6.60 -2.08
C ALA A 30 -13.23 -6.09 -2.30
N ALA A 31 -13.38 -4.90 -2.91
CA ALA A 31 -14.70 -4.35 -3.24
C ALA A 31 -15.43 -5.20 -4.28
N TYR A 32 -14.73 -5.65 -5.33
CA TYR A 32 -15.30 -6.53 -6.35
C TYR A 32 -15.75 -7.86 -5.75
N TYR A 33 -14.90 -8.49 -4.94
CA TYR A 33 -15.24 -9.75 -4.28
C TYR A 33 -16.45 -9.57 -3.36
N THR A 34 -16.44 -8.55 -2.50
CA THR A 34 -17.55 -8.23 -1.59
C THR A 34 -18.85 -7.99 -2.36
N GLY A 35 -18.80 -7.26 -3.47
CA GLY A 35 -19.97 -7.03 -4.34
C GLY A 35 -20.50 -8.31 -5.00
N ARG A 36 -19.64 -9.30 -5.23
CA ARG A 36 -20.00 -10.60 -5.84
C ARG A 36 -20.54 -11.60 -4.83
N THR A 37 -19.97 -11.67 -3.64
CA THR A 37 -20.30 -12.67 -2.62
C THR A 37 -21.24 -12.16 -1.53
N GLY A 38 -21.38 -10.84 -1.41
CA GLY A 38 -22.08 -10.19 -0.30
C GLY A 38 -21.33 -10.28 1.03
N THR A 39 -20.13 -10.86 1.07
CA THR A 39 -19.32 -11.00 2.29
C THR A 39 -18.57 -9.71 2.57
N TRP A 40 -18.75 -9.14 3.76
CA TRP A 40 -18.12 -7.87 4.15
C TRP A 40 -16.66 -8.03 4.61
N GLU A 41 -16.24 -9.24 4.97
CA GLU A 41 -14.92 -9.55 5.54
C GLU A 41 -13.72 -9.05 4.72
N PRO A 42 -13.71 -9.14 3.36
CA PRO A 42 -12.58 -8.67 2.55
C PRO A 42 -12.37 -7.17 2.64
N LEU A 43 -13.46 -6.38 2.61
CA LEU A 43 -13.38 -4.93 2.77
C LEU A 43 -12.85 -4.57 4.16
N MET A 44 -13.36 -5.23 5.21
CA MET A 44 -12.89 -5.00 6.56
C MET A 44 -11.42 -5.38 6.74
N ALA A 45 -10.95 -6.48 6.15
CA ALA A 45 -9.55 -6.87 6.20
C ALA A 45 -8.64 -5.82 5.54
N VAL A 46 -9.02 -5.29 4.37
CA VAL A 46 -8.27 -4.23 3.69
C VAL A 46 -8.27 -2.93 4.49
N SER A 47 -9.42 -2.53 5.04
CA SER A 47 -9.51 -1.33 5.90
C SER A 47 -8.66 -1.45 7.16
N LEU A 48 -8.66 -2.62 7.80
CA LEU A 48 -7.88 -2.86 9.01
C LEU A 48 -6.38 -2.94 8.72
N GLY A 49 -6.00 -3.56 7.59
CA GLY A 49 -4.62 -3.56 7.10
C GLY A 49 -4.11 -2.15 6.82
N LEU A 50 -4.89 -1.31 6.11
CA LEU A 50 -4.57 0.10 5.88
C LEU A 50 -4.45 0.88 7.19
N ALA A 51 -5.36 0.68 8.13
CA ALA A 51 -5.31 1.33 9.45
C ALA A 51 -4.03 0.94 10.21
N LEU A 52 -3.62 -0.33 10.16
CA LEU A 52 -2.36 -0.77 10.76
C LEU A 52 -1.16 -0.13 10.06
N VAL A 53 -1.14 -0.07 8.73
CA VAL A 53 -0.06 0.60 7.99
C VAL A 53 0.04 2.07 8.41
N VAL A 54 -1.09 2.79 8.46
CA VAL A 54 -1.12 4.17 8.94
C VAL A 54 -0.59 4.24 10.37
N LEU A 55 -1.12 3.42 11.29
CA LEU A 55 -0.66 3.40 12.68
C LEU A 55 0.85 3.17 12.77
N PHE A 56 1.40 2.15 12.13
CA PHE A 56 2.85 1.86 12.16
C PHE A 56 3.70 2.95 11.52
N VAL A 57 3.22 3.60 10.46
CA VAL A 57 3.93 4.72 9.81
C VAL A 57 3.85 5.99 10.67
N THR A 58 2.71 6.25 11.31
CA THR A 58 2.50 7.42 12.16
C THR A 58 2.95 7.23 13.60
N ALA A 59 3.27 6.00 14.01
CA ALA A 59 3.70 5.66 15.36
C ALA A 59 5.16 6.05 15.63
N GLU A 60 5.73 7.01 14.91
CA GLU A 60 6.95 7.67 15.37
C GLU A 60 6.64 8.52 16.62
N GLU A 61 6.78 7.88 17.79
CA GLU A 61 7.68 8.24 18.89
C GLU A 61 8.03 6.99 19.73
#